data_AF-X0TD14-F1
#
_entry.id   AF-X0TD14-F1
#
_cell.length_a   1.000
_cell.length_b   1.000
_cell.length_c   1.000
_cell.angle_alpha   90.00
_cell.angle_beta   90.00
_cell.angle_gamma   90.00
#
_symmetry.space_group_name_H-M   'P 1'
#
loop_
_entity.id
_entity.type
_entity.pdbx_description
1 polymer ?
#
loop_
_entity_poly.entity_id
_entity_poly.type
_entity_poly.pdbx_seq_one_letter_code
_entity_poly.pdbx_strand_id
1 'polypeptide(L)'
;MEQIRDLIKEGKLKPGDKLPPEQVLAEKFGTSRPSVREALSALEILGITESRGGKGNFIKDTPRSLLYEQEVMELEEEESPFELLEARKAVEIEIADL
;
A
#
# COMPACT_ATOMS: atom_id res chain seq x y z
N MET A 1 4.87 -3.00 -5.21
CA MET A 1 4.91 -2.11 -4.03
C MET A 1 4.22 -2.73 -2.81
N GLU A 2 3.37 -3.74 -2.99
CA GLU A 2 2.49 -4.30 -1.96
C GLU A 2 3.21 -4.88 -0.74
N GLN A 3 4.35 -5.56 -0.92
CA GLN A 3 4.96 -6.38 0.14
C GLN A 3 5.34 -5.64 1.43
N ILE A 4 5.85 -4.40 1.36
CA ILE A 4 6.16 -3.64 2.60
C ILE A 4 4.87 -3.15 3.26
N ARG A 5 3.87 -2.76 2.48
CA ARG A 5 2.56 -2.33 2.98
C ARG A 5 1.84 -3.48 3.67
N ASP A 6 1.88 -4.67 3.09
CA ASP A 6 1.23 -5.86 3.67
C ASP A 6 1.89 -6.26 4.99
N LEU A 7 3.21 -6.17 5.10
CA LEU A 7 3.92 -6.41 6.37
C LEU A 7 3.52 -5.39 7.46
N ILE A 8 3.19 -4.15 7.10
CA ILE A 8 2.65 -3.15 8.03
C ILE A 8 1.19 -3.50 8.40
N LYS A 9 0.35 -3.87 7.43
CA LYS A 9 -1.05 -4.27 7.66
C LYS A 9 -1.18 -5.50 8.55
N GLU A 10 -0.33 -6.50 8.32
CA GLU A 10 -0.21 -7.73 9.12
C GLU A 10 0.35 -7.47 10.52
N GLY A 11 0.73 -6.23 10.84
CA GLY A 11 1.24 -5.83 12.16
C GLY A 11 2.65 -6.36 12.46
N LYS A 12 3.33 -6.93 11.45
CA LYS A 12 4.73 -7.39 11.55
C LYS A 12 5.72 -6.23 11.61
N LEU A 13 5.31 -5.06 11.13
CA LEU A 13 6.05 -3.79 11.23
C LEU A 13 5.16 -2.74 11.90
N LYS A 14 5.66 -2.12 12.96
CA LYS A 14 4.98 -1.10 13.76
C LYS A 14 5.58 0.28 13.53
N PRO A 15 4.82 1.37 13.76
CA PRO A 15 5.39 2.71 13.81
C PRO A 15 6.63 2.78 14.71
N GLY A 16 7.71 3.37 14.20
CA GLY A 16 9.01 3.46 14.86
C GLY A 16 9.97 2.30 14.56
N ASP A 17 9.51 1.20 13.94
CA ASP A 17 10.38 0.09 13.59
C ASP A 17 11.38 0.48 12.50
N LYS A 18 12.62 0.00 12.67
CA LYS A 18 13.68 0.18 11.68
C LYS A 18 13.55 -0.86 10.58
N LEU A 19 13.49 -0.40 9.33
CA LEU A 19 13.54 -1.27 8.18
C LEU A 19 14.94 -1.85 7.98
N PRO A 20 15.04 -3.11 7.49
CA PRO A 20 16.30 -3.67 7.05
C PRO A 20 17.01 -2.78 6.01
N PRO A 21 18.34 -2.86 5.90
CA PRO A 21 19.08 -2.15 4.85
C PRO A 21 18.56 -2.50 3.45
N GLU A 22 18.64 -1.54 2.51
CA GLU A 22 18.17 -1.73 1.13
C GLU A 22 18.68 -3.00 0.47
N GLN A 23 19.94 -3.38 0.75
CA GLN A 23 20.53 -4.61 0.24
C GLN A 23 19.80 -5.87 0.75
N VAL A 24 19.47 -5.90 2.05
CA VAL A 24 18.75 -7.04 2.65
C VAL A 24 17.32 -7.11 2.12
N LEU A 25 16.68 -5.96 1.92
CA LEU A 25 15.35 -5.89 1.28
C LEU A 25 15.40 -6.36 -0.17
N ALA A 26 16.42 -5.97 -0.93
CA ALA A 26 16.62 -6.39 -2.31
C ALA A 26 16.78 -7.91 -2.42
N GLU A 27 17.58 -8.50 -1.54
CA GLU A 27 17.75 -9.96 -1.43
C GLU A 27 16.43 -10.66 -1.02
N LYS A 28 15.72 -10.14 -0.01
CA LYS A 28 14.45 -10.72 0.47
C LYS A 28 13.34 -10.68 -0.58
N PHE A 29 13.27 -9.61 -1.36
CA PHE A 29 12.22 -9.42 -2.37
C PHE A 29 12.66 -9.86 -3.77
N GLY A 30 13.87 -10.40 -3.93
CA GLY A 30 14.40 -10.87 -5.21
C GLY A 30 14.49 -9.75 -6.26
N THR A 31 14.79 -8.52 -5.84
CA THR A 31 14.82 -7.34 -6.71
C THR A 31 16.16 -6.58 -6.61
N SER A 32 16.29 -5.48 -7.36
CA SER A 32 17.52 -4.68 -7.39
C SER A 32 17.53 -3.60 -6.28
N ARG A 33 18.72 -3.22 -5.81
CA ARG A 33 18.87 -2.11 -4.84
C ARG A 33 18.25 -0.79 -5.32
N PRO A 34 18.44 -0.35 -6.58
CA PRO A 34 17.75 0.83 -7.10
C PRO A 34 16.23 0.74 -7.01
N SER A 35 15.64 -0.42 -7.33
CA SER A 35 14.18 -0.64 -7.26
C SER A 35 13.67 -0.55 -5.83
N VAL A 36 14.39 -1.10 -4.85
CA VAL A 36 14.05 -0.96 -3.43
C VAL A 36 14.11 0.51 -3.00
N ARG A 37 15.13 1.24 -3.44
CA ARG A 37 15.27 2.66 -3.12
C ARG A 37 14.11 3.48 -3.67
N GLU A 38 13.71 3.24 -4.93
CA GLU A 38 12.54 3.90 -5.53
C GLU A 38 11.25 3.59 -4.78
N ALA A 39 11.05 2.33 -4.37
CA ALA A 39 9.90 1.94 -3.57
C ALA A 39 9.88 2.65 -2.20
N LEU A 40 11.02 2.72 -1.52
CA LEU A 40 11.15 3.43 -0.24
C LEU A 40 10.94 4.93 -0.39
N SER A 41 11.41 5.54 -1.48
CA SER A 41 11.15 6.95 -1.78
C SER A 41 9.66 7.21 -2.00
N ALA A 42 8.94 6.33 -2.69
CA ALA A 42 7.49 6.46 -2.83
C ALA A 42 6.76 6.31 -1.49
N LEU A 43 7.14 5.32 -0.68
CA LEU A 43 6.58 5.13 0.66
C LEU A 43 6.87 6.32 1.60
N GLU A 44 8.02 6.99 1.42
CA GLU A 44 8.36 8.22 2.13
C GLU A 44 7.49 9.41 1.69
N ILE A 45 7.25 9.58 0.39
CA ILE A 45 6.33 10.59 -0.16
C ILE A 45 4.91 10.38 0.40
N LEU A 46 4.48 9.12 0.51
CA LEU A 46 3.20 8.73 1.08
C LEU A 46 3.17 8.86 2.62
N GLY A 47 4.29 9.23 3.25
CA GLY A 47 4.39 9.40 4.70
C GLY A 47 4.28 8.09 5.47
N ILE A 48 4.52 6.94 4.83
CA ILE A 48 4.52 5.59 5.43
C ILE A 48 5.87 5.29 6.08
N THR A 49 6.95 5.75 5.46
CA THR A 49 8.31 5.62 5.97
C THR A 49 9.00 6.97 6.10
N GLU A 50 10.08 7.03 6.87
CA GLU A 50 10.97 8.19 6.91
C GLU A 50 12.43 7.74 6.89
N SER A 51 13.26 8.44 6.11
CA SER A 51 14.70 8.27 6.13
C SER A 51 15.31 9.14 7.23
N ARG A 52 15.93 8.50 8.22
CA ARG A 52 16.71 9.21 9.25
C ARG A 52 18.17 9.15 8.84
N GLY A 53 18.68 10.23 8.23
CA GLY A 53 20.01 10.30 7.60
C GLY A 53 21.10 9.46 8.28
N GLY A 54 21.62 8.46 7.56
CA GLY A 54 22.66 7.52 8.00
C GLY A 54 22.22 6.47 9.04
N LYS A 55 21.04 6.61 9.65
CA LYS A 55 20.49 5.67 10.65
C LYS A 55 19.57 4.61 10.04
N GLY A 56 19.13 4.80 8.79
CA GLY A 56 18.27 3.88 8.04
C GLY A 56 16.84 4.41 7.88
N ASN A 57 15.98 3.59 7.30
CA ASN A 57 14.57 3.91 7.09
C ASN A 57 13.71 3.35 8.23
N PHE A 58 12.68 4.09 8.62
CA PHE A 58 11.80 3.74 9.73
C PHE A 58 10.34 3.83 9.31
N ILE A 59 9.46 3.01 9.90
CA ILE A 59 8.02 3.14 9.71
C ILE A 59 7.53 4.37 10.47
N LYS A 60 6.75 5.22 9.81
CA LYS A 60 6.14 6.41 10.41
C LYS A 60 4.78 6.05 11.02
N ASP A 61 4.35 6.83 11.99
CA ASP A 61 2.99 6.75 12.51
C ASP A 61 2.03 7.43 11.51
N THR A 62 1.62 6.65 10.51
CA THR A 62 0.72 7.10 9.44
C THR A 62 -0.71 6.78 9.82
N PRO A 63 -1.66 7.73 9.73
CA PRO A 63 -3.07 7.46 9.90
C PRO A 63 -3.50 6.29 9.00
N ARG A 64 -4.13 5.26 9.59
CA ARG A 64 -4.59 4.07 8.87
C ARG A 64 -5.49 4.43 7.67
N SER A 65 -6.22 5.54 7.75
CA SER A 65 -7.06 6.07 6.67
C SER A 65 -6.30 6.31 5.36
N LEU A 66 -5.05 6.80 5.41
CA LEU A 66 -4.23 7.04 4.22
C LEU A 66 -3.76 5.73 3.56
N LEU A 67 -3.67 4.64 4.34
CA LEU A 67 -3.35 3.32 3.80
C LEU A 67 -4.54 2.73 3.04
N TYR A 68 -5.76 2.98 3.52
CA TYR A 68 -7.02 2.52 2.91
C TYR A 68 -7.43 3.36 1.68
N GLU A 69 -7.22 4.69 1.70
CA GLU A 69 -7.55 5.56 0.55
C GLU A 69 -6.80 5.17 -0.74
N GLN A 70 -5.58 4.64 -0.63
CA GLN A 70 -4.86 4.12 -1.79
C GLN A 70 -5.35 2.76 -2.28
N GLU A 71 -5.80 1.87 -1.39
CA GLU A 71 -6.41 0.61 -1.82
C GLU A 71 -7.70 0.87 -2.60
N VAL A 72 -8.51 1.84 -2.17
CA VAL A 72 -9.70 2.26 -2.91
C VAL A 72 -9.32 2.80 -4.29
N MET A 73 -8.24 3.59 -4.37
CA MET A 73 -7.76 4.13 -5.64
C MET A 73 -7.18 3.05 -6.58
N GLU A 74 -6.47 2.05 -6.06
CA GLU A 74 -5.95 0.92 -6.83
C GLU A 74 -7.08 -0.03 -7.28
N LEU A 75 -8.12 -0.23 -6.47
CA LEU A 75 -9.31 -1.00 -6.84
C LEU A 75 -10.16 -0.29 -7.91
N GLU A 76 -10.25 1.05 -7.85
CA GLU A 76 -10.89 1.86 -8.89
C GLU A 76 -10.13 1.84 -10.24
N GLU A 77 -8.83 1.50 -10.23
CA GLU A 77 -8.07 1.30 -11.47
C GLU A 77 -8.32 -0.09 -12.10
N GLU A 78 -8.72 -1.10 -11.32
CA GLU A 78 -9.02 -2.45 -11.83
C GLU A 78 -10.49 -2.68 -12.19
N GLU A 79 -11.45 -2.00 -11.54
CA GLU A 79 -12.86 -2.04 -11.93
C GLU A 79 -13.31 -0.70 -12.53
N SER A 80 -13.74 -0.72 -13.79
CA SER A 80 -14.43 0.43 -14.39
C SER A 80 -15.64 0.78 -13.51
N PRO A 81 -15.85 2.05 -13.14
CA PRO A 81 -17.03 2.48 -12.37
C PRO A 81 -18.36 2.04 -12.98
N PHE A 82 -18.37 1.70 -14.28
CA PHE A 82 -19.51 1.11 -14.98
C PHE A 82 -19.88 -0.30 -14.51
N GLU A 83 -18.92 -1.15 -14.13
CA GLU A 83 -19.20 -2.52 -13.70
C GLU A 83 -19.92 -2.55 -12.34
N LEU A 84 -19.50 -1.71 -11.40
CA LEU A 84 -20.21 -1.52 -10.13
C LEU A 84 -21.63 -0.97 -10.33
N LEU A 85 -21.80 -0.05 -11.29
CA LEU A 85 -23.11 0.48 -11.70
C LEU A 85 -24.00 -0.59 -12.37
N GLU A 86 -23.42 -1.50 -13.15
CA GLU A 86 -24.15 -2.64 -13.74
C GLU A 86 -24.54 -3.67 -12.68
N ALA A 87 -23.65 -4.00 -11.74
CA ALA A 87 -23.96 -4.87 -10.61
C ALA A 87 -25.10 -4.29 -9.75
N ARG A 88 -25.10 -2.97 -9.52
CA ARG A 88 -26.19 -2.29 -8.80
C ARG A 88 -27.52 -2.37 -9.55
N LYS A 89 -27.51 -2.17 -10.87
CA LYS A 89 -28.71 -2.33 -11.71
C LYS A 89 -29.28 -3.74 -11.64
N ALA A 90 -28.44 -4.77 -11.69
CA ALA A 90 -28.91 -6.16 -11.62
C ALA A 90 -29.65 -6.46 -10.31
N VAL A 91 -29.16 -5.93 -9.18
CA VAL A 91 -29.81 -6.10 -7.86
C VAL A 91 -31.06 -5.21 -7.71
N GLU A 92 -31.01 -3.97 -8.17
CA GLU A 92 -32.15 -3.03 -8.07
C GLU A 92 -33.33 -3.41 -8.97
N ILE A 93 -33.07 -4.02 -10.14
CA ILE A 93 -34.13 -4.49 -11.04
C ILE A 93 -34.93 -5.63 -10.41
N GLU A 94 -34.29 -6.57 -9.71
CA GLU A 94 -35.03 -7.65 -9.03
C GLU A 94 -35.88 -7.18 -7.85
N ILE A 95 -35.50 -6.07 -7.20
CA ILE A 95 -36.28 -5.49 -6.10
C ILE A 95 -37.47 -4.67 -6.63
N ALA A 96 -37.38 -4.13 -7.85
CA ALA A 96 -38.44 -3.35 -8.47
C ALA A 96 -39.59 -4.20 -9.05
N ASP A 97 -39.37 -5.51 -9.24
CA ASP A 97 -40.36 -6.49 -9.72
C ASP A 97 -41.01 -7.32 -8.58
N LEU A 98 -40.78 -6.95 -7.31
CA LEU A 98 -41.41 -7.56 -6.11
C LEU A 98 -42.56 -6.74 -5.52
#